data_AF-A0A1H6KWM3-F1
#
_entry.id   AF-A0A1H6KWM3-F1
#
_cell.length_a   1.000
_cell.length_b   1.000
_cell.length_c   1.000
_cell.angle_alpha   90.00
_cell.angle_beta   90.00
_cell.angle_gamma   90.00
#
_symmetry.space_group_name_H-M   'P 1'
#
loop_
_entity.id
_entity.type
_entity.pdbx_description
1 polymer ?
#
loop_
_entity_poly.entity_id
_entity_poly.type
_entity_poly.pdbx_seq_one_letter_code
_entity_poly.pdbx_strand_id
1 'polypeptide(L)'
;MTEPPQALIARMSADVAALSAYLARVSADLTELNRTLAAPPPVLPVQPPPPVPQAPAPAPRASRDEGWIGKLLAVAGVAVTLIGVALLLVLAAQAGILRPEVRVAAGAMLAGVLVAAARWLYARPGGRTGAIALAATGIAAAYIDVVAVTTIYEWVSAPAGLVLAAVIGGGGLTLARRWDSEHLGLLVLVPLLVLAPVVVGGVTLLLVAFMLALAAASLPVQLGRDWLWLHGARIAAASLPLLVALAGVYFDDGHDAWLAGACGIAALLALAAALILLPRTANKPAMAVLTAVGVLPVLCVGLAVDRAAAALMAAALAAALLTVVLAGEQLPGVDRDVRRIWAVLATLSALIGVLVAFDGRIAGPVLLVMAVVVAAIGRGSAVARVCAFGLAAVGGVHYLSYSPPSLIIYPAEPTAAHSLSTLVTSVLVIACAVTLGWSLPRRESVVWTGLAAVTGYAVTMFAVTAGVLIGGTDGGFFAGHMAATIFWIAVAAALFAYAARRPRADRSVPIGAGLAVVAAAMAKLFLFDLGTLDGIFRVGVFIVVGLILLGMGAGYARLLGKQDSTVSNGTC
;
A
#
# COMPACT_ATOMS: atom_id res chain seq x y z
N MET A 1 -24.67 6.38 62.78
CA MET A 1 -25.91 5.75 62.30
C MET A 1 -25.67 4.25 62.26
N THR A 2 -26.05 3.55 63.32
CA THR A 2 -25.86 2.09 63.47
C THR A 2 -27.08 1.39 62.90
N GLU A 3 -26.91 0.54 61.89
CA GLU A 3 -28.02 -0.27 61.37
C GLU A 3 -28.63 -1.11 62.50
N PRO A 4 -29.97 -1.23 62.57
CA PRO A 4 -30.60 -2.06 63.57
C PRO A 4 -30.18 -3.53 63.37
N PRO A 5 -29.84 -4.27 64.43
CA PRO A 5 -29.29 -5.63 64.34
C PRO A 5 -30.19 -6.61 63.56
N GLN A 6 -31.49 -6.35 63.49
CA GLN A 6 -32.44 -7.12 62.69
C GLN A 6 -32.21 -6.99 61.18
N ALA A 7 -31.78 -5.82 60.69
CA ALA A 7 -31.49 -5.59 59.28
C ALA A 7 -30.22 -6.33 58.83
N LEU A 8 -29.19 -6.37 59.70
CA LEU A 8 -27.97 -7.13 59.46
C LEU A 8 -28.25 -8.64 59.37
N ILE A 9 -29.07 -9.17 60.30
CA ILE A 9 -29.45 -10.59 60.31
C ILE A 9 -30.26 -10.95 59.06
N ALA A 10 -31.20 -10.10 58.63
CA ALA A 10 -31.97 -10.31 57.40
C ALA A 10 -31.07 -10.29 56.16
N ARG A 11 -30.05 -9.44 56.14
CA ARG A 11 -29.09 -9.39 55.03
C ARG A 11 -28.19 -10.62 54.99
N MET A 12 -27.66 -11.05 56.13
CA MET A 12 -26.86 -12.28 56.19
C MET A 12 -27.69 -13.51 55.83
N SER A 13 -28.96 -13.60 56.21
CA SER A 13 -29.83 -14.71 55.81
C SER A 13 -30.10 -14.72 54.29
N ALA A 14 -30.28 -13.54 53.68
CA ALA A 14 -30.43 -13.39 52.24
C ALA A 14 -29.15 -13.80 51.47
N ASP A 15 -27.97 -13.40 51.97
CA ASP A 15 -26.69 -13.78 51.37
C ASP A 15 -26.44 -15.30 51.47
N VAL A 16 -26.80 -15.92 52.59
CA VAL A 16 -26.72 -17.39 52.76
C VAL A 16 -27.70 -18.11 51.81
N ALA A 17 -28.90 -17.58 51.61
CA ALA A 17 -29.86 -18.13 50.65
C ALA A 17 -29.36 -18.02 49.20
N ALA A 18 -28.70 -16.92 48.86
CA ALA A 18 -28.10 -16.71 47.53
C ALA A 18 -26.92 -17.67 47.28
N LEU A 19 -26.05 -17.88 48.27
CA LEU A 19 -24.95 -18.85 48.20
C LEU A 19 -25.46 -20.29 48.03
N SER A 20 -26.53 -20.65 48.75
CA SER A 20 -27.22 -21.94 48.59
C SER A 20 -27.74 -22.14 47.16
N ALA A 21 -28.40 -21.13 46.59
CA ALA A 21 -28.92 -21.18 45.22
C ALA A 21 -27.80 -21.28 44.17
N TYR A 22 -26.65 -20.65 44.43
CA TYR A 22 -25.48 -20.73 43.56
C TYR A 22 -24.85 -22.11 43.58
N LEU A 23 -24.67 -22.71 44.77
CA LEU A 23 -24.13 -24.06 44.94
C LEU A 23 -25.05 -25.13 44.31
N ALA A 24 -26.36 -24.98 44.43
CA ALA A 24 -27.32 -25.86 43.77
C ALA A 24 -27.15 -25.82 42.24
N ARG A 25 -26.93 -24.63 41.68
CA ARG A 25 -26.73 -24.43 40.24
C ARG A 25 -25.42 -25.05 39.75
N VAL A 26 -24.34 -24.87 40.49
CA VAL A 26 -23.04 -25.52 40.21
C VAL A 26 -23.15 -27.05 40.27
N SER A 27 -23.92 -27.59 41.22
CA SER A 27 -24.15 -29.05 41.30
C SER A 27 -24.90 -29.59 40.08
N ALA A 28 -25.87 -28.83 39.57
CA ALA A 28 -26.63 -29.21 38.38
C ALA A 28 -25.74 -29.21 37.12
N ASP A 29 -24.90 -28.18 36.96
CA ASP A 29 -23.95 -28.08 35.84
C ASP A 29 -22.92 -29.22 35.86
N LEU A 30 -22.40 -29.58 37.04
CA LEU A 30 -21.48 -30.71 37.18
C LEU A 30 -22.15 -32.05 36.86
N THR A 31 -23.43 -32.19 37.20
CA THR A 31 -24.21 -33.40 36.91
C THR A 31 -24.46 -33.53 35.40
N GLU A 32 -24.72 -32.42 34.71
CA GLU A 32 -24.89 -32.38 33.26
C GLU A 32 -23.57 -32.62 32.52
N LEU A 33 -22.45 -32.09 33.04
CA LEU A 33 -21.13 -32.37 32.51
C LEU A 33 -20.77 -33.87 32.66
N ASN A 34 -21.13 -34.49 33.80
CA ASN A 34 -20.94 -35.92 33.98
C ASN A 34 -21.80 -36.75 33.01
N ARG A 35 -23.03 -36.33 32.71
CA ARG A 35 -23.88 -36.98 31.69
C ARG A 35 -23.31 -36.88 30.28
N THR A 36 -22.79 -35.73 29.91
CA THR A 36 -22.20 -35.52 28.58
C THR A 36 -20.91 -36.31 28.39
N LEU A 37 -20.11 -36.48 29.45
CA LEU A 37 -18.92 -37.33 29.43
C LEU A 37 -19.25 -38.83 29.46
N ALA A 38 -20.39 -39.22 30.03
CA ALA A 38 -20.83 -40.62 30.11
C ALA A 38 -21.62 -41.11 28.88
N ALA A 39 -21.98 -40.23 27.94
CA ALA A 39 -22.71 -40.60 26.73
C ALA A 39 -21.80 -41.29 25.70
N PRO A 40 -22.14 -42.50 25.19
CA PRO A 40 -21.39 -43.13 24.11
C PRO A 40 -21.51 -42.31 22.81
N PRO A 41 -20.45 -42.23 21.98
CA PRO A 41 -20.51 -41.47 20.73
C PRO A 41 -21.52 -42.10 19.74
N PRO A 42 -22.25 -41.29 18.95
CA PRO A 42 -23.19 -41.79 17.96
C PRO A 42 -22.47 -42.50 16.81
N VAL A 43 -22.93 -43.70 16.46
CA VAL A 43 -22.39 -44.51 15.36
C VAL A 43 -22.94 -43.97 14.04
N LEU A 44 -22.07 -43.39 13.21
CA LEU A 44 -22.42 -42.92 11.86
C LEU A 44 -22.28 -44.07 10.82
N PRO A 45 -23.10 -44.10 9.75
CA PRO A 45 -22.99 -45.10 8.69
C PRO A 45 -21.66 -44.98 7.93
N VAL A 46 -20.96 -46.11 7.78
CA VAL A 46 -19.64 -46.22 7.13
C VAL A 46 -19.76 -46.05 5.61
N GLN A 47 -19.20 -44.97 5.06
CA GLN A 47 -18.83 -44.88 3.64
C GLN A 47 -17.52 -45.66 3.39
N PRO A 48 -17.30 -46.22 2.18
CA PRO A 48 -16.05 -46.91 1.87
C PRO A 48 -14.86 -45.93 1.95
N PRO A 49 -13.72 -46.34 2.51
CA PRO A 49 -12.64 -45.42 2.80
C PRO A 49 -11.93 -44.98 1.50
N PRO A 50 -11.66 -43.68 1.30
CA PRO A 50 -10.57 -43.27 0.43
C PRO A 50 -9.24 -43.80 1.02
N PRO A 51 -8.21 -44.05 0.20
CA PRO A 51 -6.93 -44.55 0.70
C PRO A 51 -6.36 -43.55 1.71
N VAL A 52 -6.28 -43.99 2.98
CA VAL A 52 -5.75 -43.19 4.08
C VAL A 52 -4.22 -43.17 3.95
N PRO A 53 -3.57 -42.00 3.85
CA PRO A 53 -2.14 -41.92 4.12
C PRO A 53 -1.90 -42.42 5.55
N GLN A 54 -1.01 -43.40 5.72
CA GLN A 54 -0.62 -43.88 7.05
C GLN A 54 -0.29 -42.70 7.96
N ALA A 55 -1.04 -42.53 9.05
CA ALA A 55 -0.68 -41.61 10.11
C ALA A 55 0.72 -42.00 10.63
N PRO A 56 1.70 -41.09 10.72
CA PRO A 56 2.95 -41.39 11.38
C PRO A 56 2.64 -41.82 12.81
N ALA A 57 3.25 -42.92 13.26
CA ALA A 57 3.20 -43.35 14.65
C ALA A 57 3.49 -42.15 15.58
N PRO A 58 2.86 -42.06 16.77
CA PRO A 58 3.18 -41.01 17.72
C PRO A 58 4.68 -41.05 17.97
N ALA A 59 5.37 -39.95 17.64
CA ALA A 59 6.80 -39.82 17.89
C ALA A 59 7.04 -40.15 19.38
N PRO A 60 8.06 -40.97 19.71
CA PRO A 60 8.38 -41.25 21.10
C PRO A 60 8.56 -39.90 21.80
N ARG A 61 7.85 -39.69 22.92
CA ARG A 61 8.07 -38.52 23.77
C ARG A 61 9.56 -38.43 24.02
N ALA A 62 10.18 -37.35 23.53
CA ALA A 62 11.60 -37.10 23.75
C ALA A 62 11.86 -37.25 25.25
N SER A 63 12.72 -38.19 25.62
CA SER A 63 13.31 -38.24 26.94
C SER A 63 13.78 -36.83 27.28
N ARG A 64 13.39 -36.32 28.46
CA ARG A 64 13.98 -35.09 28.99
C ARG A 64 15.49 -35.33 29.05
N ASP A 65 16.23 -34.74 28.13
CA ASP A 65 17.68 -34.85 28.00
C ASP A 65 18.32 -34.30 29.29
N GLU A 66 18.67 -35.18 30.24
CA GLU A 66 19.48 -34.84 31.42
C GLU A 66 20.88 -34.30 31.03
N GLY A 67 21.28 -34.46 29.75
CA GLY A 67 22.48 -33.87 29.17
C GLY A 67 22.34 -32.43 28.66
N TRP A 68 21.19 -31.75 28.80
CA TRP A 68 21.04 -30.38 28.28
C TRP A 68 21.93 -29.38 29.02
N ILE A 69 22.12 -29.55 30.33
CA ILE A 69 23.01 -28.71 31.16
C ILE A 69 24.47 -28.98 30.79
N GLY A 70 24.84 -30.24 30.56
CA GLY A 70 26.19 -30.61 30.10
C GLY A 70 26.50 -30.06 28.69
N LYS A 71 25.53 -30.12 27.76
CA LYS A 71 25.64 -29.47 26.44
C LYS A 71 25.72 -27.95 26.58
N LEU A 72 24.93 -27.33 27.47
CA LEU A 72 24.99 -25.88 27.71
C LEU A 72 26.32 -25.45 28.33
N LEU A 73 26.85 -26.19 29.31
CA LEU A 73 28.14 -25.92 29.95
C LEU A 73 29.31 -26.17 28.99
N ALA A 74 29.23 -27.20 28.14
CA ALA A 74 30.23 -27.43 27.10
C ALA A 74 30.21 -26.31 26.04
N VAL A 75 29.03 -25.89 25.58
CA VAL A 75 28.88 -24.76 24.65
C VAL A 75 29.35 -23.45 25.29
N ALA A 76 29.01 -23.20 26.56
CA ALA A 76 29.45 -22.03 27.31
C ALA A 76 30.97 -22.04 27.53
N GLY A 77 31.56 -23.18 27.89
CA GLY A 77 33.01 -23.35 28.03
C GLY A 77 33.76 -23.13 26.72
N VAL A 78 33.25 -23.68 25.61
CA VAL A 78 33.80 -23.40 24.27
C VAL A 78 33.66 -21.92 23.91
N ALA A 79 32.53 -21.29 24.20
CA ALA A 79 32.34 -19.86 23.95
C ALA A 79 33.32 -18.99 24.77
N VAL A 80 33.46 -19.26 26.07
CA VAL A 80 34.37 -18.51 26.95
C VAL A 80 35.83 -18.70 26.53
N THR A 81 36.24 -19.92 26.20
CA THR A 81 37.61 -20.18 25.71
C THR A 81 37.86 -19.53 24.36
N LEU A 82 36.92 -19.58 23.41
CA LEU A 82 37.04 -18.88 22.12
C LEU A 82 37.12 -17.35 22.31
N ILE A 83 36.33 -16.78 23.22
CA ILE A 83 36.40 -15.36 23.58
C ILE A 83 37.77 -15.05 24.18
N GLY A 84 38.27 -15.86 25.11
CA GLY A 84 39.59 -15.70 25.71
C GLY A 84 40.70 -15.75 24.67
N VAL A 85 40.66 -16.72 23.75
CA VAL A 85 41.61 -16.82 22.64
C VAL A 85 41.52 -15.61 21.70
N ALA A 86 40.31 -15.15 21.36
CA ALA A 86 40.12 -13.96 20.53
C ALA A 86 40.69 -12.71 21.22
N LEU A 87 40.45 -12.53 22.52
CA LEU A 87 41.01 -11.44 23.31
C LEU A 87 42.54 -11.52 23.40
N LEU A 88 43.12 -12.72 23.57
CA LEU A 88 44.57 -12.92 23.52
C LEU A 88 45.15 -12.59 22.15
N LEU A 89 44.48 -12.96 21.05
CA LEU A 89 44.90 -12.61 19.69
C LEU A 89 44.84 -11.09 19.44
N VAL A 90 43.79 -10.43 19.94
CA VAL A 90 43.69 -8.96 19.89
C VAL A 90 44.80 -8.32 20.71
N LEU A 91 45.08 -8.82 21.92
CA LEU A 91 46.14 -8.33 22.78
C LEU A 91 47.52 -8.54 22.14
N ALA A 92 47.76 -9.71 21.53
CA ALA A 92 49.01 -10.01 20.84
C ALA A 92 49.19 -9.16 19.57
N ALA A 93 48.08 -8.80 18.90
CA ALA A 93 48.10 -7.83 17.80
C ALA A 93 48.42 -6.41 18.28
N GLN A 94 47.82 -5.98 19.41
CA GLN A 94 48.12 -4.68 20.02
C GLN A 94 49.56 -4.60 20.55
N ALA A 95 50.09 -5.72 21.04
CA ALA A 95 51.48 -5.84 21.48
C ALA A 95 52.49 -5.94 20.32
N GLY A 96 52.03 -5.93 19.06
CA GLY A 96 52.88 -6.02 17.87
C GLY A 96 53.51 -7.40 17.63
N ILE A 97 53.13 -8.42 18.42
CA ILE A 97 53.69 -9.79 18.34
C ILE A 97 53.22 -10.49 17.07
N LEU A 98 51.97 -10.27 16.66
CA LEU A 98 51.42 -10.77 15.40
C LEU A 98 51.46 -9.69 14.33
N ARG A 99 52.44 -9.81 13.41
CA ARG A 99 52.53 -8.94 12.23
C ARG A 99 51.20 -8.97 11.43
N PRO A 100 50.74 -7.84 10.90
CA PRO A 100 49.52 -7.75 10.09
C PRO A 100 49.39 -8.84 9.02
N GLU A 101 50.49 -9.18 8.33
CA GLU A 101 50.51 -10.13 7.21
C GLU A 101 50.17 -11.54 7.70
N VAL A 102 50.66 -11.91 8.89
CA VAL A 102 50.38 -13.19 9.52
C VAL A 102 48.91 -13.28 9.96
N ARG A 103 48.33 -12.16 10.43
CA ARG A 103 46.92 -12.10 10.86
C ARG A 103 45.97 -12.37 9.68
N VAL A 104 46.18 -11.68 8.57
CA VAL A 104 45.36 -11.84 7.34
C VAL A 104 45.58 -13.24 6.74
N ALA A 105 46.82 -13.73 6.68
CA ALA A 105 47.11 -15.06 6.17
C ALA A 105 46.46 -16.16 7.04
N ALA A 106 46.52 -16.02 8.37
CA ALA A 106 45.88 -16.94 9.31
C ALA A 106 44.34 -16.89 9.19
N GLY A 107 43.76 -15.70 9.03
CA GLY A 107 42.33 -15.52 8.76
C GLY A 107 41.90 -16.22 7.47
N ALA A 108 42.62 -16.00 6.37
CA ALA A 108 42.30 -16.58 5.07
C ALA A 108 42.45 -18.10 5.10
N MET A 109 43.49 -18.61 5.77
CA MET A 109 43.67 -20.05 5.99
C MET A 109 42.53 -20.62 6.83
N LEU A 110 42.14 -19.97 7.92
CA LEU A 110 41.02 -20.39 8.77
C LEU A 110 39.71 -20.43 7.97
N ALA A 111 39.42 -19.38 7.20
CA ALA A 111 38.26 -19.32 6.32
C ALA A 111 38.22 -20.50 5.34
N GLY A 112 39.35 -20.78 4.67
CA GLY A 112 39.49 -21.92 3.76
C GLY A 112 39.28 -23.27 4.46
N VAL A 113 39.88 -23.46 5.64
CA VAL A 113 39.72 -24.68 6.45
C VAL A 113 38.27 -24.87 6.89
N LEU A 114 37.59 -23.82 7.34
CA LEU A 114 36.19 -23.87 7.75
C LEU A 114 35.26 -24.24 6.58
N VAL A 115 35.46 -23.63 5.40
CA VAL A 115 34.67 -23.98 4.20
C VAL A 115 34.99 -25.40 3.70
N ALA A 116 36.24 -25.86 3.80
CA ALA A 116 36.62 -27.22 3.48
C ALA A 116 36.00 -28.25 4.46
N ALA A 117 36.08 -27.97 5.76
CA ALA A 117 35.45 -28.77 6.81
C ALA A 117 33.92 -28.81 6.64
N ALA A 118 33.31 -27.68 6.26
CA ALA A 118 31.89 -27.61 5.94
C ALA A 118 31.52 -28.54 4.78
N ARG A 119 32.29 -28.55 3.69
CA ARG A 119 32.08 -29.48 2.55
C ARG A 119 32.19 -30.93 2.97
N TRP A 120 33.18 -31.26 3.79
CA TRP A 120 33.37 -32.61 4.32
C TRP A 120 32.23 -33.04 5.25
N LEU A 121 31.80 -32.15 6.15
CA LEU A 121 30.71 -32.41 7.08
C LEU A 121 29.35 -32.53 6.37
N TYR A 122 29.14 -31.78 5.29
CA TYR A 122 27.91 -31.85 4.49
C TYR A 122 27.71 -33.23 3.86
N ALA A 123 28.80 -33.95 3.55
CA ALA A 123 28.75 -35.31 3.01
C ALA A 123 28.34 -36.37 4.05
N ARG A 124 28.35 -36.04 5.35
CA ARG A 124 28.02 -36.97 6.44
C ARG A 124 26.52 -36.94 6.80
N PRO A 125 25.92 -38.09 7.17
CA PRO A 125 24.55 -38.13 7.68
C PRO A 125 24.39 -37.22 8.91
N GLY A 126 23.39 -36.33 8.88
CA GLY A 126 23.13 -35.38 9.98
C GLY A 126 24.05 -34.15 10.05
N GLY A 127 25.05 -34.02 9.17
CA GLY A 127 26.03 -32.93 9.22
C GLY A 127 25.58 -31.59 8.62
N ARG A 128 24.38 -31.50 8.02
CA ARG A 128 23.96 -30.34 7.20
C ARG A 128 23.92 -29.02 7.97
N THR A 129 23.34 -29.01 9.17
CA THR A 129 23.24 -27.78 9.98
C THR A 129 24.62 -27.26 10.39
N GLY A 130 25.49 -28.15 10.84
CA GLY A 130 26.87 -27.80 11.19
C GLY A 130 27.67 -27.36 9.97
N ALA A 131 27.45 -27.96 8.80
CA ALA A 131 28.10 -27.56 7.55
C ALA A 131 27.68 -26.17 7.09
N ILE A 132 26.38 -25.83 7.16
CA ILE A 132 25.89 -24.49 6.83
C ILE A 132 26.51 -23.45 7.77
N ALA A 133 26.54 -23.74 9.07
CA ALA A 133 27.16 -22.85 10.06
C ALA A 133 28.66 -22.65 9.78
N LEU A 134 29.42 -23.73 9.60
CA LEU A 134 30.86 -23.66 9.30
C LEU A 134 31.17 -22.93 8.00
N ALA A 135 30.37 -23.14 6.95
CA ALA A 135 30.52 -22.44 5.68
C ALA A 135 30.24 -20.94 5.84
N ALA A 136 29.16 -20.57 6.52
CA ALA A 136 28.84 -19.18 6.81
C ALA A 136 29.92 -18.51 7.65
N THR A 137 30.44 -19.17 8.69
CA THR A 137 31.55 -18.65 9.51
C THR A 137 32.82 -18.47 8.70
N GLY A 138 33.17 -19.43 7.84
CA GLY A 138 34.35 -19.31 6.97
C GLY A 138 34.22 -18.16 5.96
N ILE A 139 33.04 -17.98 5.37
CA ILE A 139 32.77 -16.86 4.44
C ILE A 139 32.80 -15.51 5.17
N ALA A 140 32.22 -15.44 6.37
CA ALA A 140 32.27 -14.24 7.20
C ALA A 140 33.71 -13.87 7.58
N ALA A 141 34.54 -14.85 7.97
CA ALA A 141 35.96 -14.63 8.23
C ALA A 141 36.68 -14.07 7.00
N ALA A 142 36.41 -14.62 5.80
CA ALA A 142 36.98 -14.11 4.56
C ALA A 142 36.54 -12.66 4.25
N TYR A 143 35.29 -12.28 4.54
CA TYR A 143 34.86 -10.89 4.42
C TYR A 143 35.55 -9.95 5.41
N ILE A 144 35.77 -10.40 6.65
CA ILE A 144 36.52 -9.63 7.65
C ILE A 144 37.96 -9.42 7.17
N ASP A 145 38.60 -10.43 6.56
CA ASP A 145 39.94 -10.25 5.98
C ASP A 145 39.93 -9.25 4.82
N VAL A 146 38.91 -9.27 3.96
CA VAL A 146 38.75 -8.26 2.89
C VAL A 146 38.64 -6.86 3.48
N VAL A 147 37.83 -6.67 4.52
CA VAL A 147 37.74 -5.39 5.23
C VAL A 147 39.10 -5.01 5.82
N ALA A 148 39.79 -5.95 6.47
CA ALA A 148 41.09 -5.67 7.08
C ALA A 148 42.13 -5.19 6.07
N VAL A 149 42.27 -5.86 4.92
CA VAL A 149 43.25 -5.46 3.89
C VAL A 149 42.88 -4.19 3.13
N THR A 150 41.61 -3.78 3.16
CA THR A 150 41.12 -2.59 2.44
C THR A 150 41.02 -1.36 3.32
N THR A 151 40.43 -1.48 4.51
CA THR A 151 40.09 -0.33 5.37
C THR A 151 41.01 -0.18 6.58
N ILE A 152 41.59 -1.26 7.09
CA ILE A 152 42.43 -1.21 8.30
C ILE A 152 43.91 -1.05 7.90
N TYR A 153 44.38 -1.89 6.99
CA TYR A 153 45.79 -1.88 6.56
C TYR A 153 46.01 -1.15 5.24
N GLU A 154 44.94 -0.84 4.50
CA GLU A 154 44.98 -0.09 3.22
C GLU A 154 45.93 -0.69 2.16
N TRP A 155 46.17 -2.00 2.22
CA TRP A 155 47.01 -2.72 1.25
C TRP A 155 46.34 -2.85 -0.12
N VAL A 156 45.02 -2.86 -0.14
CA VAL A 156 44.20 -3.11 -1.32
C VAL A 156 43.21 -1.97 -1.50
N SER A 157 43.07 -1.47 -2.72
CA SER A 157 42.10 -0.41 -3.03
C SER A 157 40.66 -0.90 -2.88
N ALA A 158 39.72 0.00 -2.57
CA ALA A 158 38.31 -0.34 -2.40
C ALA A 158 37.71 -1.11 -3.60
N PRO A 159 37.96 -0.76 -4.89
CA PRO A 159 37.45 -1.55 -6.02
C PRO A 159 37.96 -2.99 -6.02
N ALA A 160 39.26 -3.21 -5.74
CA ALA A 160 39.82 -4.56 -5.67
C ALA A 160 39.26 -5.34 -4.47
N GLY A 161 39.04 -4.66 -3.34
CA GLY A 161 38.33 -5.21 -2.19
C GLY A 161 36.93 -5.71 -2.52
N LEU A 162 36.14 -4.90 -3.22
CA LEU A 162 34.80 -5.26 -3.68
C LEU A 162 34.82 -6.45 -4.66
N VAL A 163 35.80 -6.51 -5.56
CA VAL A 163 35.98 -7.67 -6.46
C VAL A 163 36.27 -8.94 -5.66
N LEU A 164 37.17 -8.88 -4.66
CA LEU A 164 37.43 -10.01 -3.77
C LEU A 164 36.18 -10.43 -3.00
N ALA A 165 35.43 -9.47 -2.45
CA ALA A 165 34.17 -9.73 -1.77
C ALA A 165 33.11 -10.37 -2.70
N ALA A 166 33.02 -9.93 -3.95
CA ALA A 166 32.13 -10.54 -4.95
C ALA A 166 32.56 -11.96 -5.32
N VAL A 167 33.86 -12.26 -5.43
CA VAL A 167 34.35 -13.63 -5.69
C VAL A 167 33.99 -14.54 -4.51
N ILE A 168 34.25 -14.11 -3.28
CA ILE A 168 33.90 -14.85 -2.07
C ILE A 168 32.37 -15.07 -1.99
N GLY A 169 31.58 -14.01 -2.23
CA GLY A 169 30.12 -14.08 -2.22
C GLY A 169 29.54 -14.94 -3.33
N GLY A 170 30.08 -14.85 -4.54
CA GLY A 170 29.71 -15.71 -5.67
C GLY A 170 30.00 -17.18 -5.36
N GLY A 171 31.14 -17.47 -4.73
CA GLY A 171 31.46 -18.82 -4.22
C GLY A 171 30.47 -19.30 -3.17
N GLY A 172 30.16 -18.45 -2.18
CA GLY A 172 29.19 -18.74 -1.12
C GLY A 172 27.76 -18.96 -1.63
N LEU A 173 27.29 -18.11 -2.54
CA LEU A 173 25.97 -18.24 -3.18
C LEU A 173 25.90 -19.48 -4.09
N THR A 174 26.99 -19.81 -4.78
CA THR A 174 27.08 -21.06 -5.56
C THR A 174 26.98 -22.27 -4.64
N LEU A 175 27.64 -22.23 -3.48
CA LEU A 175 27.55 -23.28 -2.47
C LEU A 175 26.12 -23.40 -1.90
N ALA A 176 25.48 -22.27 -1.59
CA ALA A 176 24.09 -22.22 -1.16
C ALA A 176 23.14 -22.85 -2.19
N ARG A 177 23.34 -22.57 -3.49
CA ARG A 177 22.59 -23.21 -4.59
C ARG A 177 22.82 -24.72 -4.67
N ARG A 178 24.06 -25.17 -4.53
CA ARG A 178 24.41 -26.61 -4.55
C ARG A 178 23.84 -27.36 -3.36
N TRP A 179 23.78 -26.72 -2.19
CA TRP A 179 23.26 -27.32 -0.96
C TRP A 179 21.78 -27.08 -0.72
N ASP A 180 21.12 -26.37 -1.64
CA ASP A 180 19.72 -26.00 -1.57
C ASP A 180 19.34 -25.32 -0.24
N SER A 181 20.15 -24.34 0.17
CA SER A 181 20.00 -23.67 1.47
C SER A 181 19.83 -22.16 1.29
N GLU A 182 18.60 -21.69 1.41
CA GLU A 182 18.29 -20.25 1.45
C GLU A 182 19.01 -19.55 2.61
N HIS A 183 19.04 -20.19 3.79
CA HIS A 183 19.72 -19.66 4.98
C HIS A 183 21.20 -19.38 4.73
N LEU A 184 21.92 -20.30 4.05
CA LEU A 184 23.30 -20.04 3.68
C LEU A 184 23.39 -18.87 2.70
N GLY A 185 22.48 -18.79 1.71
CA GLY A 185 22.43 -17.65 0.78
C GLY A 185 22.26 -16.30 1.48
N LEU A 186 21.37 -16.23 2.48
CA LEU A 186 21.18 -15.04 3.32
C LEU A 186 22.42 -14.71 4.14
N LEU A 187 23.04 -15.71 4.77
CA LEU A 187 24.28 -15.56 5.54
C LEU A 187 25.47 -15.12 4.68
N VAL A 188 25.37 -15.23 3.35
CA VAL A 188 26.38 -14.71 2.41
C VAL A 188 26.03 -13.31 1.92
N LEU A 189 24.78 -13.09 1.48
CA LEU A 189 24.36 -11.83 0.85
C LEU A 189 24.17 -10.68 1.85
N VAL A 190 23.61 -10.95 3.04
CA VAL A 190 23.32 -9.90 4.04
C VAL A 190 24.61 -9.29 4.60
N PRO A 191 25.66 -10.06 4.96
CA PRO A 191 26.93 -9.46 5.35
C PRO A 191 27.57 -8.60 4.25
N LEU A 192 27.47 -9.00 2.97
CA LEU A 192 27.96 -8.16 1.87
C LEU A 192 27.25 -6.81 1.81
N LEU A 193 25.93 -6.79 1.98
CA LEU A 193 25.15 -5.55 2.06
C LEU A 193 25.64 -4.63 3.18
N VAL A 194 25.96 -5.18 4.36
CA VAL A 194 26.41 -4.40 5.52
C VAL A 194 27.87 -3.96 5.41
N LEU A 195 28.74 -4.80 4.88
CA LEU A 195 30.18 -4.57 4.85
C LEU A 195 30.64 -3.75 3.63
N ALA A 196 29.93 -3.80 2.50
CA ALA A 196 30.33 -3.06 1.30
C ALA A 196 30.46 -1.54 1.52
N PRO A 197 29.54 -0.85 2.24
CA PRO A 197 29.70 0.57 2.56
C PRO A 197 30.95 0.86 3.40
N VAL A 198 31.33 -0.07 4.29
CA VAL A 198 32.53 0.05 5.13
C VAL A 198 33.79 -0.02 4.27
N VAL A 199 33.85 -0.97 3.32
CA VAL A 199 34.97 -1.13 2.39
C VAL A 199 35.17 0.11 1.50
N VAL A 200 34.07 0.75 1.11
CA VAL A 200 34.11 1.93 0.23
C VAL A 200 34.31 3.24 1.01
N GLY A 201 34.04 3.25 2.32
CA GLY A 201 34.14 4.46 3.16
C GLY A 201 32.93 5.40 3.07
N GLY A 202 31.77 4.91 2.59
CA GLY A 202 30.55 5.71 2.46
C GLY A 202 29.62 5.24 1.34
N VAL A 203 28.55 5.99 1.11
CA VAL A 203 27.58 5.72 0.03
C VAL A 203 27.98 6.50 -1.22
N THR A 204 28.82 5.88 -2.04
CA THR A 204 29.31 6.46 -3.30
C THR A 204 28.69 5.78 -4.52
N LEU A 205 28.87 6.37 -5.71
CA LEU A 205 28.44 5.76 -6.97
C LEU A 205 29.11 4.40 -7.21
N LEU A 206 30.35 4.20 -6.75
CA LEU A 206 31.04 2.91 -6.79
C LEU A 206 30.30 1.85 -5.98
N LEU A 207 29.88 2.19 -4.76
CA LEU A 207 29.07 1.29 -3.93
C LEU A 207 27.75 0.95 -4.62
N VAL A 208 27.04 1.97 -5.12
CA VAL A 208 25.76 1.77 -5.83
C VAL A 208 25.94 0.84 -7.02
N ALA A 209 26.94 1.09 -7.88
CA ALA A 209 27.23 0.26 -9.04
C ALA A 209 27.55 -1.19 -8.64
N PHE A 210 28.36 -1.39 -7.59
CA PHE A 210 28.67 -2.70 -7.05
C PHE A 210 27.42 -3.43 -6.54
N MET A 211 26.56 -2.74 -5.79
CA MET A 211 25.36 -3.33 -5.21
C MET A 211 24.32 -3.71 -6.27
N LEU A 212 24.18 -2.91 -7.34
CA LEU A 212 23.35 -3.26 -8.49
C LEU A 212 23.94 -4.45 -9.27
N ALA A 213 25.26 -4.49 -9.46
CA ALA A 213 25.92 -5.62 -10.08
C ALA A 213 25.75 -6.92 -9.27
N LEU A 214 25.88 -6.84 -7.94
CA LEU A 214 25.63 -7.95 -7.02
C LEU A 214 24.16 -8.40 -7.06
N ALA A 215 23.22 -7.46 -7.13
CA ALA A 215 21.81 -7.77 -7.27
C ALA A 215 21.53 -8.53 -8.57
N ALA A 216 22.07 -8.08 -9.71
CA ALA A 216 21.96 -8.76 -10.98
C ALA A 216 22.64 -10.15 -10.98
N ALA A 217 23.88 -10.24 -10.49
CA ALA A 217 24.68 -11.46 -10.48
C ALA A 217 24.13 -12.53 -9.53
N SER A 218 23.38 -12.15 -8.50
CA SER A 218 22.75 -13.10 -7.57
C SER A 218 21.42 -13.65 -8.08
N LEU A 219 20.86 -13.15 -9.19
CA LEU A 219 19.58 -13.62 -9.74
C LEU A 219 19.64 -15.08 -10.24
N PRO A 220 20.65 -15.52 -11.04
CA PRO A 220 20.76 -16.89 -11.50
C PRO A 220 20.78 -17.92 -10.37
N VAL A 221 21.29 -17.53 -9.19
CA VAL A 221 21.41 -18.37 -8.00
C VAL A 221 20.04 -18.83 -7.50
N GLN A 222 18.99 -18.01 -7.72
CA GLN A 222 17.63 -18.28 -7.27
C GLN A 222 16.76 -18.98 -8.33
N LEU A 223 17.21 -19.06 -9.59
CA LEU A 223 16.40 -19.64 -10.68
C LEU A 223 16.00 -21.09 -10.36
N GLY A 224 14.69 -21.34 -10.28
CA GLY A 224 14.15 -22.66 -9.94
C GLY A 224 13.85 -22.89 -8.46
N ARG A 225 14.09 -21.91 -7.59
CA ARG A 225 13.90 -22.04 -6.15
C ARG A 225 12.97 -20.94 -5.61
N ASP A 226 12.14 -21.29 -4.64
CA ASP A 226 11.27 -20.33 -3.95
C ASP A 226 11.97 -19.71 -2.72
N TRP A 227 13.01 -18.93 -2.98
CA TRP A 227 13.81 -18.26 -1.95
C TRP A 227 13.39 -16.79 -1.78
N LEU A 228 12.20 -16.59 -1.24
CA LEU A 228 11.59 -15.27 -1.10
C LEU A 228 12.46 -14.31 -0.27
N TRP A 229 13.08 -14.79 0.80
CA TRP A 229 13.92 -13.96 1.66
C TRP A 229 15.22 -13.56 0.96
N LEU A 230 15.80 -14.45 0.16
CA LEU A 230 16.96 -14.10 -0.67
C LEU A 230 16.61 -13.02 -1.71
N HIS A 231 15.41 -13.10 -2.30
CA HIS A 231 14.91 -12.02 -3.17
C HIS A 231 14.74 -10.70 -2.39
N GLY A 232 14.17 -10.75 -1.18
CA GLY A 232 14.08 -9.58 -0.31
C GLY A 232 15.43 -8.96 0.01
N ALA A 233 16.44 -9.78 0.33
CA ALA A 233 17.81 -9.32 0.55
C ALA A 233 18.43 -8.70 -0.72
N ARG A 234 18.15 -9.25 -1.91
CA ARG A 234 18.56 -8.67 -3.20
C ARG A 234 17.91 -7.31 -3.46
N ILE A 235 16.62 -7.18 -3.15
CA ILE A 235 15.89 -5.92 -3.27
C ILE A 235 16.49 -4.89 -2.31
N ALA A 236 16.70 -5.24 -1.05
CA ALA A 236 17.33 -4.37 -0.07
C ALA A 236 18.76 -3.97 -0.49
N ALA A 237 19.51 -4.89 -1.08
CA ALA A 237 20.84 -4.64 -1.60
C ALA A 237 20.85 -3.57 -2.70
N ALA A 238 19.88 -3.61 -3.61
CA ALA A 238 19.76 -2.60 -4.67
C ALA A 238 19.19 -1.27 -4.15
N SER A 239 18.16 -1.30 -3.30
CA SER A 239 17.37 -0.11 -2.97
C SER A 239 17.91 0.72 -1.80
N LEU A 240 18.45 0.10 -0.74
CA LEU A 240 18.88 0.83 0.45
C LEU A 240 20.00 1.83 0.17
N PRO A 241 21.11 1.46 -0.52
CA PRO A 241 22.17 2.42 -0.82
C PRO A 241 21.67 3.56 -1.71
N LEU A 242 20.75 3.29 -2.63
CA LEU A 242 20.15 4.32 -3.49
C LEU A 242 19.30 5.31 -2.70
N LEU A 243 18.46 4.84 -1.79
CA LEU A 243 17.64 5.72 -0.96
C LEU A 243 18.50 6.61 -0.04
N VAL A 244 19.57 6.04 0.53
CA VAL A 244 20.53 6.81 1.34
C VAL A 244 21.28 7.83 0.48
N ALA A 245 21.72 7.45 -0.73
CA ALA A 245 22.38 8.36 -1.66
C ALA A 245 21.47 9.51 -2.09
N LEU A 246 20.20 9.23 -2.43
CA LEU A 246 19.22 10.24 -2.82
C LEU A 246 18.96 11.23 -1.67
N ALA A 247 18.86 10.74 -0.44
CA ALA A 247 18.74 11.60 0.73
C ALA A 247 19.99 12.47 0.93
N GLY A 248 21.19 11.90 0.76
CA GLY A 248 22.45 12.64 0.85
C GLY A 248 22.53 13.79 -0.16
N VAL A 249 22.25 13.51 -1.44
CA VAL A 249 22.25 14.53 -2.50
C VAL A 249 21.26 15.67 -2.20
N TYR A 250 20.08 15.34 -1.68
CA TYR A 250 19.09 16.34 -1.29
C TYR A 250 19.58 17.28 -0.18
N PHE A 251 20.27 16.75 0.83
CA PHE A 251 20.80 17.57 1.93
C PHE A 251 22.02 18.40 1.52
N ASP A 252 22.75 17.97 0.49
CA ASP A 252 23.92 18.67 -0.04
C ASP A 252 23.56 19.69 -1.15
N ASP A 253 22.26 19.94 -1.39
CA ASP A 253 21.73 20.77 -2.50
C ASP A 253 22.29 20.38 -3.88
N GLY A 254 22.65 19.10 -4.05
CA GLY A 254 23.31 18.57 -5.23
C GLY A 254 22.35 18.12 -6.34
N HIS A 255 22.88 17.93 -7.55
CA HIS A 255 22.19 17.25 -8.66
C HIS A 255 23.06 16.11 -9.20
N ASP A 256 22.49 14.91 -9.32
CA ASP A 256 23.21 13.73 -9.79
C ASP A 256 22.37 12.86 -10.74
N ALA A 257 22.59 13.05 -12.04
CA ALA A 257 21.92 12.28 -13.10
C ALA A 257 22.37 10.81 -13.16
N TRP A 258 23.59 10.49 -12.72
CA TRP A 258 24.06 9.10 -12.68
C TRP A 258 23.33 8.30 -11.60
N LEU A 259 23.05 8.93 -10.46
CA LEU A 259 22.24 8.34 -9.41
C LEU A 259 20.79 8.08 -9.85
N ALA A 260 20.20 8.99 -10.62
CA ALA A 260 18.90 8.77 -11.26
C ALA A 260 18.94 7.57 -12.22
N GLY A 261 19.96 7.50 -13.09
CA GLY A 261 20.18 6.34 -13.96
C GLY A 261 20.28 5.02 -13.18
N ALA A 262 21.01 5.03 -12.05
CA ALA A 262 21.14 3.88 -11.16
C ALA A 262 19.80 3.47 -10.52
N CYS A 263 18.95 4.44 -10.15
CA CYS A 263 17.58 4.15 -9.71
C CYS A 263 16.77 3.46 -10.82
N GLY A 264 16.84 3.98 -12.05
CA GLY A 264 16.19 3.35 -13.21
C GLY A 264 16.62 1.89 -13.40
N ILE A 265 17.91 1.61 -13.33
CA ILE A 265 18.47 0.25 -13.40
C ILE A 265 17.94 -0.62 -12.25
N ALA A 266 17.88 -0.10 -11.02
CA ALA A 266 17.33 -0.84 -9.87
C ALA A 266 15.87 -1.23 -10.07
N ALA A 267 15.05 -0.31 -10.59
CA ALA A 267 13.65 -0.60 -10.90
C ALA A 267 13.51 -1.66 -12.01
N LEU A 268 14.34 -1.58 -13.06
CA LEU A 268 14.38 -2.60 -14.12
C LEU A 268 14.80 -3.97 -13.56
N LEU A 269 15.83 -4.02 -12.71
CA LEU A 269 16.27 -5.26 -12.06
C LEU A 269 15.19 -5.83 -11.15
N ALA A 270 14.48 -4.99 -10.37
CA ALA A 270 13.38 -5.42 -9.52
C ALA A 270 12.23 -6.02 -10.33
N LEU A 271 11.79 -5.34 -11.39
CA LEU A 271 10.71 -5.82 -12.27
C LEU A 271 11.10 -7.08 -13.03
N ALA A 272 12.30 -7.11 -13.63
CA ALA A 272 12.79 -8.28 -14.37
C ALA A 272 12.96 -9.49 -13.45
N ALA A 273 13.57 -9.31 -12.28
CA ALA A 273 13.72 -10.38 -11.29
C ALA A 273 12.35 -10.91 -10.84
N ALA A 274 11.38 -10.04 -10.59
CA ALA A 274 10.04 -10.44 -10.20
C ALA A 274 9.36 -11.26 -11.30
N LEU A 275 9.36 -10.78 -12.55
CA LEU A 275 8.76 -11.48 -13.69
C LEU A 275 9.39 -12.85 -13.95
N ILE A 276 10.71 -12.99 -13.75
CA ILE A 276 11.42 -14.25 -13.92
C ILE A 276 11.10 -15.25 -12.78
N LEU A 277 10.89 -14.76 -11.55
CA LEU A 277 10.72 -15.60 -10.36
C LEU A 277 9.24 -15.91 -10.02
N LEU A 278 8.31 -15.05 -10.43
CA LEU A 278 6.86 -15.18 -10.22
C LEU A 278 6.26 -16.53 -10.63
N PRO A 279 6.68 -17.19 -11.73
CA PRO A 279 6.13 -18.49 -12.10
C PRO A 279 6.36 -19.60 -11.07
N ARG A 280 7.38 -19.48 -10.22
CA ARG A 280 7.81 -20.56 -9.31
C ARG A 280 7.65 -20.23 -7.82
N THR A 281 7.32 -19.00 -7.47
CA THR A 281 7.13 -18.63 -6.07
C THR A 281 5.79 -19.13 -5.54
N ALA A 282 5.76 -19.63 -4.30
CA ALA A 282 4.52 -19.93 -3.61
C ALA A 282 3.82 -18.65 -3.13
N ASN A 283 4.58 -17.59 -2.83
CA ASN A 283 4.07 -16.35 -2.25
C ASN A 283 4.18 -15.17 -3.23
N LYS A 284 3.38 -15.24 -4.29
CA LYS A 284 3.26 -14.21 -5.33
C LYS A 284 2.92 -12.80 -4.81
N PRO A 285 1.99 -12.60 -3.85
CA PRO A 285 1.72 -11.25 -3.35
C PRO A 285 2.93 -10.67 -2.61
N ALA A 286 3.67 -11.47 -1.84
CA ALA A 286 4.90 -10.99 -1.20
C ALA A 286 5.97 -10.59 -2.23
N MET A 287 6.15 -11.36 -3.31
CA MET A 287 7.02 -10.98 -4.42
C MET A 287 6.60 -9.65 -5.07
N ALA A 288 5.29 -9.44 -5.27
CA ALA A 288 4.78 -8.20 -5.83
C ALA A 288 5.04 -6.99 -4.90
N VAL A 289 4.88 -7.16 -3.58
CA VAL A 289 5.21 -6.13 -2.59
C VAL A 289 6.71 -5.84 -2.53
N LEU A 290 7.56 -6.87 -2.55
CA LEU A 290 9.01 -6.70 -2.62
C LEU A 290 9.44 -5.95 -3.89
N THR A 291 8.77 -6.19 -5.02
CA THR A 291 8.98 -5.42 -6.25
C THR A 291 8.62 -3.94 -6.05
N ALA A 292 7.51 -3.65 -5.34
CA ALA A 292 7.12 -2.29 -5.01
C ALA A 292 8.18 -1.57 -4.16
N VAL A 293 8.78 -2.27 -3.19
CA VAL A 293 9.92 -1.75 -2.41
C VAL A 293 11.14 -1.52 -3.30
N GLY A 294 11.41 -2.41 -4.26
CA GLY A 294 12.55 -2.31 -5.17
C GLY A 294 12.48 -1.14 -6.15
N VAL A 295 11.29 -0.70 -6.55
CA VAL A 295 11.11 0.46 -7.45
C VAL A 295 11.03 1.79 -6.69
N LEU A 296 10.97 1.77 -5.36
CA LEU A 296 10.88 2.98 -4.53
C LEU A 296 11.96 4.03 -4.83
N PRO A 297 13.25 3.67 -5.04
CA PRO A 297 14.27 4.67 -5.38
C PRO A 297 13.91 5.51 -6.60
N VAL A 298 13.34 4.92 -7.66
CA VAL A 298 12.91 5.67 -8.87
C VAL A 298 11.85 6.72 -8.55
N LEU A 299 10.93 6.41 -7.64
CA LEU A 299 9.88 7.35 -7.23
C LEU A 299 10.42 8.51 -6.38
N CYS A 300 11.62 8.35 -5.81
CA CYS A 300 12.32 9.36 -5.02
C CYS A 300 13.37 10.14 -5.82
N VAL A 301 13.50 9.92 -7.14
CA VAL A 301 14.54 10.56 -7.97
C VAL A 301 14.43 12.09 -8.02
N GLY A 302 13.23 12.66 -7.77
CA GLY A 302 13.06 14.11 -7.62
C GLY A 302 13.87 14.76 -6.50
N LEU A 303 14.51 13.97 -5.64
CA LEU A 303 15.47 14.44 -4.64
C LEU A 303 16.85 14.77 -5.21
N ALA A 304 17.19 14.31 -6.42
CA ALA A 304 18.52 14.42 -7.00
C ALA A 304 18.57 14.96 -8.44
N VAL A 305 17.43 15.11 -9.11
CA VAL A 305 17.37 15.65 -10.48
C VAL A 305 16.20 16.61 -10.64
N ASP A 306 16.17 17.29 -11.78
CA ASP A 306 15.10 18.23 -12.11
C ASP A 306 13.72 17.56 -12.22
N ARG A 307 12.71 18.43 -12.12
CA ARG A 307 11.29 18.09 -12.15
C ARG A 307 10.89 17.26 -13.38
N ALA A 308 11.42 17.59 -14.56
CA ALA A 308 11.01 16.94 -15.80
C ALA A 308 11.57 15.52 -15.87
N ALA A 309 12.85 15.32 -15.54
CA ALA A 309 13.47 14.00 -15.47
C ALA A 309 12.76 13.09 -14.45
N ALA A 310 12.52 13.59 -13.24
CA ALA A 310 11.83 12.82 -12.19
C ALA A 310 10.40 12.43 -12.58
N ALA A 311 9.64 13.36 -13.18
CA ALA A 311 8.30 13.09 -13.67
C ALA A 311 8.28 12.04 -14.79
N LEU A 312 9.19 12.16 -15.77
CA LEU A 312 9.31 11.20 -16.87
C LEU A 312 9.66 9.80 -16.38
N MET A 313 10.53 9.68 -15.39
CA MET A 313 10.88 8.39 -14.79
C MET A 313 9.71 7.76 -14.03
N ALA A 314 8.97 8.54 -13.24
CA ALA A 314 7.76 8.06 -12.57
C ALA A 314 6.66 7.65 -13.56
N ALA A 315 6.49 8.41 -14.65
CA ALA A 315 5.56 8.09 -15.74
C ALA A 315 5.99 6.82 -16.50
N ALA A 316 7.28 6.65 -16.79
CA ALA A 316 7.81 5.45 -17.43
C ALA A 316 7.60 4.21 -16.55
N LEU A 317 7.83 4.31 -15.24
CA LEU A 317 7.54 3.24 -14.29
C LEU A 317 6.04 2.90 -14.25
N ALA A 318 5.18 3.93 -14.21
CA ALA A 318 3.73 3.74 -14.26
C ALA A 318 3.28 3.01 -15.54
N ALA A 319 3.81 3.43 -16.69
CA ALA A 319 3.53 2.81 -17.98
C ALA A 319 4.02 1.35 -18.00
N ALA A 320 5.25 1.07 -17.55
CA ALA A 320 5.79 -0.28 -17.50
C ALA A 320 4.94 -1.22 -16.62
N LEU A 321 4.57 -0.78 -15.42
CA LEU A 321 3.71 -1.55 -14.52
C LEU A 321 2.31 -1.77 -15.12
N LEU A 322 1.72 -0.74 -15.73
CA LEU A 322 0.41 -0.85 -16.38
C LEU A 322 0.47 -1.82 -17.57
N THR A 323 1.51 -1.77 -18.39
CA THR A 323 1.73 -2.72 -19.48
C THR A 323 1.79 -4.15 -18.95
N VAL A 324 2.52 -4.39 -17.86
CA VAL A 324 2.60 -5.72 -17.23
C VAL A 324 1.24 -6.16 -16.67
N VAL A 325 0.48 -5.26 -16.05
CA VAL A 325 -0.87 -5.55 -15.54
C VAL A 325 -1.82 -5.94 -16.66
N LEU A 326 -1.80 -5.21 -17.78
CA LEU A 326 -2.64 -5.46 -18.96
C LEU A 326 -2.22 -6.73 -19.71
N ALA A 327 -0.92 -7.00 -19.81
CA ALA A 327 -0.37 -8.20 -20.42
C ALA A 327 -0.41 -9.43 -19.48
N GLY A 328 -0.86 -9.28 -18.22
CA GLY A 328 -0.72 -10.29 -17.19
C GLY A 328 -1.36 -11.64 -17.49
N GLU A 329 -2.36 -11.71 -18.38
CA GLU A 329 -2.96 -12.98 -18.82
C GLU A 329 -2.02 -13.81 -19.71
N GLN A 330 -1.05 -13.15 -20.35
CA GLN A 330 -0.03 -13.78 -21.19
C GLN A 330 1.26 -14.05 -20.40
N LEU A 331 1.42 -13.49 -19.21
CA LEU A 331 2.64 -13.56 -18.42
C LEU A 331 2.53 -14.67 -17.35
N PRO A 332 3.41 -15.69 -17.37
CA PRO A 332 3.37 -16.77 -16.39
C PRO A 332 3.64 -16.23 -14.98
N GLY A 333 2.82 -16.65 -14.02
CA GLY A 333 2.96 -16.27 -12.60
C GLY A 333 2.31 -14.94 -12.20
N VAL A 334 1.90 -14.09 -13.14
CA VAL A 334 1.22 -12.80 -12.89
C VAL A 334 -0.28 -13.04 -12.66
N ASP A 335 -0.63 -13.52 -11.48
CA ASP A 335 -2.02 -13.82 -11.13
C ASP A 335 -2.86 -12.56 -10.80
N ARG A 336 -4.10 -12.77 -10.34
CA ARG A 336 -5.00 -11.67 -10.01
C ARG A 336 -4.45 -10.79 -8.88
N ASP A 337 -3.81 -11.35 -7.86
CA ASP A 337 -3.35 -10.57 -6.71
C ASP A 337 -2.10 -9.76 -7.04
N VAL A 338 -1.18 -10.32 -7.84
CA VAL A 338 -0.05 -9.57 -8.40
C VAL A 338 -0.54 -8.41 -9.26
N ARG A 339 -1.49 -8.66 -10.18
CA ARG A 339 -2.08 -7.60 -11.03
C ARG A 339 -2.72 -6.50 -10.20
N ARG A 340 -3.39 -6.84 -9.09
CA ARG A 340 -4.01 -5.86 -8.19
C ARG A 340 -2.95 -4.97 -7.52
N ILE A 341 -1.91 -5.57 -6.96
CA ILE A 341 -0.82 -4.84 -6.28
C ILE A 341 -0.10 -3.93 -7.28
N TRP A 342 0.26 -4.44 -8.46
CA TRP A 342 0.95 -3.67 -9.47
C TRP A 342 0.08 -2.62 -10.18
N ALA A 343 -1.25 -2.82 -10.25
CA ALA A 343 -2.16 -1.78 -10.74
C ALA A 343 -2.24 -0.59 -9.77
N VAL A 344 -2.26 -0.86 -8.45
CA VAL A 344 -2.17 0.18 -7.43
C VAL A 344 -0.83 0.89 -7.52
N LEU A 345 0.27 0.14 -7.61
CA LEU A 345 1.61 0.72 -7.75
C LEU A 345 1.73 1.57 -9.02
N ALA A 346 1.22 1.12 -10.17
CA ALA A 346 1.19 1.90 -11.41
C ALA A 346 0.42 3.22 -11.23
N THR A 347 -0.70 3.17 -10.50
CA THR A 347 -1.51 4.36 -10.18
C THR A 347 -0.75 5.33 -9.27
N LEU A 348 -0.06 4.82 -8.25
CA LEU A 348 0.78 5.62 -7.35
C LEU A 348 1.96 6.25 -8.12
N SER A 349 2.62 5.49 -9.01
CA SER A 349 3.68 6.02 -9.87
C SER A 349 3.17 7.10 -10.81
N ALA A 350 1.98 6.93 -11.41
CA ALA A 350 1.35 7.94 -12.25
C ALA A 350 0.97 9.20 -11.45
N LEU A 351 0.42 9.01 -10.26
CA LEU A 351 0.10 10.09 -9.32
C LEU A 351 1.34 10.90 -8.97
N ILE A 352 2.42 10.24 -8.54
CA ILE A 352 3.71 10.89 -8.25
C ILE A 352 4.23 11.61 -9.49
N GLY A 353 4.19 10.97 -10.66
CA GLY A 353 4.61 11.60 -11.92
C GLY A 353 3.84 12.89 -12.24
N VAL A 354 2.52 12.93 -12.01
CA VAL A 354 1.70 14.12 -12.24
C VAL A 354 1.99 15.22 -11.19
N LEU A 355 2.09 14.86 -9.91
CA LEU A 355 2.40 15.80 -8.84
C LEU A 355 3.80 16.40 -8.99
N VAL A 356 4.75 15.58 -9.42
CA VAL A 356 6.09 16.05 -9.76
C VAL A 356 6.04 16.88 -11.03
N ALA A 357 5.32 16.52 -12.10
CA ALA A 357 5.33 17.27 -13.37
C ALA A 357 4.63 18.64 -13.31
N PHE A 358 3.53 18.73 -12.56
CA PHE A 358 2.58 19.84 -12.68
C PHE A 358 2.30 20.50 -11.34
N ASP A 359 2.17 21.82 -11.35
CA ASP A 359 1.74 22.57 -10.17
C ASP A 359 0.25 22.34 -9.91
N GLY A 360 -0.21 22.64 -8.69
CA GLY A 360 -1.55 22.27 -8.23
C GLY A 360 -2.71 22.66 -9.16
N ARG A 361 -2.57 23.77 -9.91
CA ARG A 361 -3.57 24.26 -10.87
C ARG A 361 -3.72 23.41 -12.14
N ILE A 362 -2.66 22.70 -12.52
CA ILE A 362 -2.64 21.80 -13.68
C ILE A 362 -2.74 20.34 -13.19
N ALA A 363 -2.10 20.01 -12.06
CA ALA A 363 -2.16 18.70 -11.45
C ALA A 363 -3.59 18.26 -11.12
N GLY A 364 -4.41 19.15 -10.51
CA GLY A 364 -5.82 18.86 -10.20
C GLY A 364 -6.62 18.36 -11.41
N PRO A 365 -6.72 19.14 -12.50
CA PRO A 365 -7.35 18.72 -13.75
C PRO A 365 -6.80 17.40 -14.31
N VAL A 366 -5.47 17.25 -14.39
CA VAL A 366 -4.84 16.04 -14.96
C VAL A 366 -5.19 14.79 -14.15
N LEU A 367 -5.16 14.88 -12.82
CA LEU A 367 -5.55 13.77 -11.93
C LEU A 367 -7.02 13.39 -12.09
N LEU A 368 -7.91 14.38 -12.26
CA LEU A 368 -9.33 14.11 -12.51
C LEU A 368 -9.56 13.48 -13.89
N VAL A 369 -8.85 13.92 -14.94
CA VAL A 369 -8.90 13.26 -16.25
C VAL A 369 -8.47 11.79 -16.12
N MET A 370 -7.36 11.52 -15.43
CA MET A 370 -6.91 10.16 -15.16
C MET A 370 -7.95 9.35 -14.37
N ALA A 371 -8.60 9.94 -13.37
CA ALA A 371 -9.66 9.30 -12.61
C ALA A 371 -10.86 8.94 -13.49
N VAL A 372 -11.32 9.84 -14.36
CA VAL A 372 -12.40 9.60 -15.33
C VAL A 372 -12.04 8.43 -16.26
N VAL A 373 -10.83 8.45 -16.84
CA VAL A 373 -10.37 7.41 -17.78
C VAL A 373 -10.30 6.05 -17.09
N VAL A 374 -9.70 5.98 -15.90
CA VAL A 374 -9.58 4.74 -15.13
C VAL A 374 -10.94 4.21 -14.69
N ALA A 375 -11.86 5.08 -14.24
CA ALA A 375 -13.21 4.70 -13.86
C ALA A 375 -14.03 4.17 -15.05
N ALA A 376 -13.93 4.83 -16.20
CA ALA A 376 -14.68 4.48 -17.40
C ALA A 376 -14.20 3.15 -18.02
N ILE A 377 -12.89 3.00 -18.23
CA ILE A 377 -12.29 1.80 -18.83
C ILE A 377 -12.37 0.63 -17.83
N GLY A 378 -12.05 0.89 -16.57
CA GLY A 378 -11.93 -0.12 -15.52
C GLY A 378 -13.23 -0.46 -14.79
N ARG A 379 -14.40 -0.10 -15.32
CA ARG A 379 -15.72 -0.23 -14.65
C ARG A 379 -16.02 -1.60 -14.04
N GLY A 380 -15.50 -2.68 -14.63
CA GLY A 380 -15.69 -4.06 -14.15
C GLY A 380 -14.70 -4.49 -13.05
N SER A 381 -13.70 -3.67 -12.72
CA SER A 381 -12.63 -4.01 -11.78
C SER A 381 -12.75 -3.19 -10.49
N ALA A 382 -12.87 -3.89 -9.36
CA ALA A 382 -12.87 -3.24 -8.05
C ALA A 382 -11.59 -2.41 -7.81
N VAL A 383 -10.44 -2.88 -8.28
CA VAL A 383 -9.16 -2.16 -8.10
C VAL A 383 -9.12 -0.91 -8.95
N ALA A 384 -9.59 -0.94 -10.20
CA ALA A 384 -9.64 0.27 -11.02
C ALA A 384 -10.54 1.35 -10.40
N ARG A 385 -11.66 0.95 -9.78
CA ARG A 385 -12.52 1.89 -9.04
C ARG A 385 -11.81 2.52 -7.83
N VAL A 386 -11.07 1.72 -7.05
CA VAL A 386 -10.29 2.23 -5.92
C VAL A 386 -9.19 3.18 -6.40
N CYS A 387 -8.48 2.84 -7.48
CA CYS A 387 -7.48 3.70 -8.11
C CYS A 387 -8.09 5.02 -8.62
N ALA A 388 -9.22 4.95 -9.32
CA ALA A 388 -9.93 6.13 -9.82
C ALA A 388 -10.43 7.02 -8.67
N PHE A 389 -10.95 6.43 -7.59
CA PHE A 389 -11.35 7.17 -6.41
C PHE A 389 -10.15 7.87 -5.74
N GLY A 390 -9.02 7.18 -5.60
CA GLY A 390 -7.79 7.77 -5.06
C GLY A 390 -7.30 8.96 -5.89
N LEU A 391 -7.25 8.81 -7.23
CA LEU A 391 -6.90 9.89 -8.15
C LEU A 391 -7.89 11.07 -8.05
N ALA A 392 -9.20 10.79 -8.02
CA ALA A 392 -10.24 11.81 -7.89
C ALA A 392 -10.15 12.54 -6.54
N ALA A 393 -9.84 11.83 -5.46
CA ALA A 393 -9.68 12.42 -4.14
C ALA A 393 -8.49 13.38 -4.11
N VAL A 394 -7.31 12.98 -4.62
CA VAL A 394 -6.14 13.87 -4.65
C VAL A 394 -6.33 15.04 -5.63
N GLY A 395 -6.99 14.80 -6.77
CA GLY A 395 -7.39 15.86 -7.71
C GLY A 395 -8.39 16.85 -7.08
N GLY A 396 -9.34 16.35 -6.28
CA GLY A 396 -10.30 17.16 -5.52
C GLY A 396 -9.65 17.98 -4.41
N VAL A 397 -8.65 17.44 -3.70
CA VAL A 397 -7.86 18.20 -2.72
C VAL A 397 -7.14 19.36 -3.40
N HIS A 398 -6.52 19.13 -4.56
CA HIS A 398 -5.91 20.20 -5.36
C HIS A 398 -6.96 21.22 -5.81
N TYR A 399 -8.12 20.77 -6.29
CA TYR A 399 -9.21 21.67 -6.68
C TYR A 399 -9.58 22.62 -5.53
N LEU A 400 -9.75 22.09 -4.32
CA LEU A 400 -10.09 22.88 -3.14
C LEU A 400 -8.95 23.79 -2.67
N SER A 401 -7.69 23.49 -3.00
CA SER A 401 -6.56 24.32 -2.58
C SER A 401 -6.48 25.67 -3.32
N TYR A 402 -6.90 25.72 -4.59
CA TYR A 402 -6.98 26.98 -5.36
C TYR A 402 -8.40 27.49 -5.58
N SER A 403 -9.41 26.64 -5.38
CA SER A 403 -10.82 27.04 -5.33
C SER A 403 -11.40 26.68 -3.96
N PRO A 404 -11.03 27.37 -2.87
CA PRO A 404 -11.58 27.09 -1.55
C PRO A 404 -13.06 27.51 -1.46
N PRO A 405 -13.85 26.93 -0.54
CA PRO A 405 -15.25 27.31 -0.32
C PRO A 405 -15.46 28.80 0.00
N SER A 406 -14.43 29.49 0.50
CA SER A 406 -14.48 30.94 0.74
C SER A 406 -14.74 31.75 -0.53
N LEU A 407 -14.33 31.28 -1.72
CA LEU A 407 -14.60 31.97 -3.00
C LEU A 407 -16.07 31.94 -3.42
N ILE A 408 -16.88 31.08 -2.79
CA ILE A 408 -18.34 31.09 -2.96
C ILE A 408 -18.96 32.19 -2.08
N ILE A 409 -18.31 32.55 -0.97
CA ILE A 409 -18.86 33.48 0.03
C ILE A 409 -18.36 34.90 -0.21
N TYR A 410 -17.06 35.04 -0.48
CA TYR A 410 -16.39 36.31 -0.65
C TYR A 410 -15.92 36.45 -2.10
N PRO A 411 -16.33 37.51 -2.81
CA PRO A 411 -15.85 37.76 -4.15
C PRO A 411 -14.35 38.05 -4.11
N ALA A 412 -13.61 37.45 -5.04
CA ALA A 412 -12.20 37.72 -5.25
C ALA A 412 -11.96 37.90 -6.76
N GLU A 413 -11.05 38.79 -7.14
CA GLU A 413 -10.63 38.96 -8.53
C GLU A 413 -9.59 37.88 -8.88
N PRO A 414 -9.96 36.81 -9.60
CA PRO A 414 -9.02 35.76 -9.93
C PRO A 414 -8.26 36.16 -11.20
N THR A 415 -6.99 35.74 -11.32
CA THR A 415 -6.32 35.86 -12.62
C THR A 415 -7.00 34.94 -13.66
N ALA A 416 -6.95 35.30 -14.95
CA ALA A 416 -7.59 34.51 -16.01
C ALA A 416 -7.19 33.02 -16.00
N ALA A 417 -5.93 32.73 -15.67
CA ALA A 417 -5.44 31.35 -15.54
C ALA A 417 -6.09 30.58 -14.38
N HIS A 418 -6.36 31.24 -13.24
CA HIS A 418 -7.11 30.61 -12.14
C HIS A 418 -8.53 30.31 -12.57
N SER A 419 -9.23 31.29 -13.16
CA SER A 419 -10.61 31.12 -13.61
C SER A 419 -10.73 29.97 -14.60
N LEU A 420 -9.82 29.87 -15.58
CA LEU A 420 -9.82 28.77 -16.54
C LEU A 420 -9.59 27.41 -15.86
N SER A 421 -8.62 27.31 -14.95
CA SER A 421 -8.37 26.09 -14.18
C SER A 421 -9.60 25.69 -13.36
N THR A 422 -10.22 26.63 -12.64
CA THR A 422 -11.44 26.37 -11.86
C THR A 422 -12.59 25.88 -12.74
N LEU A 423 -12.84 26.51 -13.89
CA LEU A 423 -13.90 26.11 -14.81
C LEU A 423 -13.68 24.70 -15.36
N VAL A 424 -12.47 24.40 -15.86
CA VAL A 424 -12.11 23.07 -16.37
C VAL A 424 -12.23 22.02 -15.27
N THR A 425 -11.74 22.33 -14.07
CA THR A 425 -11.76 21.39 -12.93
C THR A 425 -13.17 21.13 -12.45
N SER A 426 -14.04 22.14 -12.38
CA SER A 426 -15.46 21.95 -12.07
C SER A 426 -16.11 20.94 -13.01
N VAL A 427 -15.88 21.07 -14.32
CA VAL A 427 -16.41 20.14 -15.32
C VAL A 427 -15.85 18.73 -15.11
N LEU A 428 -14.55 18.60 -14.84
CA LEU A 428 -13.90 17.32 -14.60
C LEU A 428 -14.35 16.65 -13.29
N VAL A 429 -14.62 17.41 -12.23
CA VAL A 429 -15.20 16.92 -10.97
C VAL A 429 -16.60 16.36 -11.21
N ILE A 430 -17.43 17.07 -12.00
CA ILE A 430 -18.76 16.58 -12.39
C ILE A 430 -18.63 15.28 -13.19
N ALA A 431 -17.73 15.23 -14.18
CA ALA A 431 -17.47 14.03 -14.98
C ALA A 431 -16.96 12.85 -14.12
N CYS A 432 -16.07 13.11 -13.16
CA CYS A 432 -15.62 12.13 -12.17
C CYS A 432 -16.79 11.60 -11.35
N ALA A 433 -17.65 12.48 -10.83
CA ALA A 433 -18.78 12.07 -10.01
C ALA A 433 -19.75 11.17 -10.79
N VAL A 434 -20.03 11.52 -12.04
CA VAL A 434 -20.88 10.71 -12.94
C VAL A 434 -20.25 9.35 -13.24
N THR A 435 -18.97 9.32 -13.63
CA THR A 435 -18.28 8.06 -13.99
C THR A 435 -18.06 7.14 -12.79
N LEU A 436 -17.71 7.68 -11.63
CA LEU A 436 -17.63 6.92 -10.38
C LEU A 436 -19.01 6.39 -9.98
N GLY A 437 -20.05 7.22 -10.02
CA GLY A 437 -21.44 6.82 -9.77
C GLY A 437 -21.91 5.70 -10.69
N TRP A 438 -21.53 5.73 -11.97
CA TRP A 438 -21.82 4.66 -12.93
C TRP A 438 -21.04 3.36 -12.68
N SER A 439 -19.84 3.46 -12.09
CA SER A 439 -19.01 2.29 -11.76
C SER A 439 -19.43 1.57 -10.46
N LEU A 440 -20.22 2.23 -9.61
CA LEU A 440 -20.60 1.74 -8.29
C LEU A 440 -21.83 0.81 -8.33
N PRO A 441 -21.92 -0.20 -7.45
CA PRO A 441 -23.14 -0.98 -7.26
C PRO A 441 -24.27 -0.06 -6.74
N ARG A 442 -25.50 -0.26 -7.22
CA ARG A 442 -26.68 0.62 -6.98
C ARG A 442 -27.22 0.71 -5.53
N ARG A 443 -26.41 0.54 -4.48
CA ARG A 443 -26.93 0.34 -3.10
C ARG A 443 -26.36 1.20 -1.97
N GLU A 444 -25.35 2.06 -2.21
CA GLU A 444 -24.71 2.82 -1.11
C GLU A 444 -25.17 4.28 -1.05
N SER A 445 -26.19 4.59 -0.23
CA SER A 445 -26.79 5.93 -0.14
C SER A 445 -25.78 7.03 0.22
N VAL A 446 -24.80 6.74 1.08
CA VAL A 446 -23.80 7.73 1.54
C VAL A 446 -22.91 8.19 0.39
N VAL A 447 -22.48 7.27 -0.47
CA VAL A 447 -21.61 7.61 -1.61
C VAL A 447 -22.36 8.47 -2.61
N TRP A 448 -23.63 8.16 -2.90
CA TRP A 448 -24.46 8.97 -3.77
C TRP A 448 -24.71 10.38 -3.22
N THR A 449 -24.92 10.53 -1.91
CA THR A 449 -25.02 11.84 -1.26
C THR A 449 -23.71 12.63 -1.39
N GLY A 450 -22.57 11.98 -1.18
CA GLY A 450 -21.25 12.60 -1.36
C GLY A 450 -21.01 13.07 -2.80
N LEU A 451 -21.30 12.21 -3.79
CA LEU A 451 -21.17 12.56 -5.20
C LEU A 451 -22.10 13.71 -5.60
N ALA A 452 -23.33 13.75 -5.08
CA ALA A 452 -24.27 14.85 -5.29
C ALA A 452 -23.76 16.17 -4.68
N ALA A 453 -23.23 16.14 -3.46
CA ALA A 453 -22.66 17.32 -2.80
C ALA A 453 -21.45 17.88 -3.56
N VAL A 454 -20.53 17.00 -3.99
CA VAL A 454 -19.36 17.36 -4.79
C VAL A 454 -19.77 17.96 -6.15
N THR A 455 -20.78 17.37 -6.80
CA THR A 455 -21.34 17.88 -8.07
C THR A 455 -21.97 19.27 -7.86
N GLY A 456 -22.79 19.43 -6.82
CA GLY A 456 -23.43 20.70 -6.48
C GLY A 456 -22.41 21.81 -6.23
N TYR A 457 -21.37 21.51 -5.44
CA TYR A 457 -20.26 22.42 -5.19
C TYR A 457 -19.54 22.83 -6.49
N ALA A 458 -19.17 21.86 -7.34
CA ALA A 458 -18.48 22.12 -8.60
C ALA A 458 -19.31 22.98 -9.57
N VAL A 459 -20.63 22.73 -9.64
CA VAL A 459 -21.58 23.54 -10.42
C VAL A 459 -21.65 24.97 -9.90
N THR A 460 -21.75 25.17 -8.58
CA THR A 460 -21.79 26.51 -7.99
C THR A 460 -20.48 27.25 -8.22
N MET A 461 -19.33 26.62 -7.98
CA MET A 461 -18.02 27.23 -8.28
C MET A 461 -17.89 27.57 -9.76
N PHE A 462 -18.35 26.72 -10.67
CA PHE A 462 -18.33 27.01 -12.10
C PHE A 462 -19.13 28.26 -12.42
N ALA A 463 -20.38 28.32 -11.96
CA ALA A 463 -21.28 29.43 -12.24
C ALA A 463 -20.79 30.75 -11.64
N VAL A 464 -20.30 30.74 -10.39
CA VAL A 464 -19.72 31.91 -9.73
C VAL A 464 -18.46 32.38 -10.47
N THR A 465 -17.54 31.48 -10.80
CA THR A 465 -16.30 31.84 -11.52
C THR A 465 -16.61 32.39 -12.91
N ALA A 466 -17.52 31.77 -13.65
CA ALA A 466 -17.95 32.25 -14.96
C ALA A 466 -18.63 33.62 -14.86
N GLY A 467 -19.50 33.80 -13.86
CA GLY A 467 -20.16 35.06 -13.57
C GLY A 467 -19.16 36.19 -13.29
N VAL A 468 -18.18 35.95 -12.42
CA VAL A 468 -17.12 36.93 -12.10
C VAL A 468 -16.27 37.26 -13.33
N LEU A 469 -15.96 36.27 -14.18
CA LEU A 469 -15.18 36.50 -15.40
C LEU A 469 -15.94 37.38 -16.42
N ILE A 470 -17.26 37.28 -16.47
CA ILE A 470 -18.11 38.02 -17.42
C ILE A 470 -18.49 39.41 -16.88
N GLY A 471 -18.85 39.50 -15.60
CA GLY A 471 -19.51 40.65 -15.00
C GLY A 471 -18.82 41.25 -13.78
N GLY A 472 -17.56 40.86 -13.50
CA GLY A 472 -16.79 41.35 -12.37
C GLY A 472 -17.21 40.77 -11.01
N THR A 473 -16.48 41.16 -9.97
CA THR A 473 -16.67 40.71 -8.58
C THR A 473 -17.96 41.20 -7.92
N ASP A 474 -18.59 42.22 -8.49
CA ASP A 474 -19.88 42.74 -8.02
C ASP A 474 -21.04 41.99 -8.70
N GLY A 475 -21.56 42.54 -9.80
CA GLY A 475 -22.74 41.99 -10.50
C GLY A 475 -22.52 40.58 -11.03
N GLY A 476 -21.32 40.27 -11.52
CA GLY A 476 -20.98 38.93 -12.02
C GLY A 476 -21.01 37.84 -10.96
N PHE A 477 -20.53 38.14 -9.74
CA PHE A 477 -20.59 37.23 -8.61
C PHE A 477 -22.03 36.86 -8.24
N PHE A 478 -22.90 37.87 -8.10
CA PHE A 478 -24.32 37.66 -7.80
C PHE A 478 -25.06 36.93 -8.93
N ALA A 479 -24.77 37.29 -10.19
CA ALA A 479 -25.32 36.62 -11.37
C ALA A 479 -24.95 35.13 -11.40
N GLY A 480 -23.70 34.79 -11.07
CA GLY A 480 -23.23 33.40 -11.00
C GLY A 480 -23.96 32.58 -9.94
N HIS A 481 -24.20 33.15 -8.75
CA HIS A 481 -24.98 32.51 -7.69
C HIS A 481 -26.44 32.28 -8.07
N MET A 482 -27.08 33.29 -8.67
CA MET A 482 -28.43 33.17 -9.22
C MET A 482 -28.51 32.07 -10.28
N ALA A 483 -27.56 32.04 -11.22
CA ALA A 483 -27.50 31.04 -12.28
C ALA A 483 -27.34 29.61 -11.70
N ALA A 484 -26.52 29.44 -10.66
CA ALA A 484 -26.37 28.16 -9.98
C ALA A 484 -27.70 27.66 -9.39
N THR A 485 -28.45 28.53 -8.68
CA THR A 485 -29.73 28.15 -8.07
C THR A 485 -30.79 27.81 -9.12
N ILE A 486 -30.87 28.60 -10.20
CA ILE A 486 -31.76 28.31 -11.33
C ILE A 486 -31.40 26.96 -11.96
N PHE A 487 -30.11 26.68 -12.15
CA PHE A 487 -29.64 25.42 -12.70
C PHE A 487 -30.03 24.23 -11.82
N TRP A 488 -29.87 24.32 -10.49
CA TRP A 488 -30.27 23.25 -9.57
C TRP A 488 -31.76 22.92 -9.71
N ILE A 489 -32.61 23.94 -9.76
CA ILE A 489 -34.06 23.79 -9.92
C ILE A 489 -34.43 23.23 -11.31
N ALA A 490 -33.73 23.64 -12.37
CA ALA A 490 -33.89 23.09 -13.70
C ALA A 490 -33.50 21.60 -13.77
N VAL A 491 -32.42 21.20 -13.09
CA VAL A 491 -32.03 19.78 -12.96
C VAL A 491 -33.10 18.98 -12.23
N ALA A 492 -33.66 19.50 -11.14
CA ALA A 492 -34.77 18.86 -10.46
C ALA A 492 -35.98 18.67 -11.39
N ALA A 493 -36.33 19.71 -12.18
CA ALA A 493 -37.40 19.63 -13.17
C ALA A 493 -37.14 18.57 -14.24
N ALA A 494 -35.91 18.48 -14.75
CA ALA A 494 -35.51 17.45 -15.69
C ALA A 494 -35.63 16.04 -15.09
N LEU A 495 -35.25 15.85 -13.82
CA LEU A 495 -35.39 14.58 -13.10
C LEU A 495 -36.86 14.16 -12.95
N PHE A 496 -37.76 15.10 -12.59
CA PHE A 496 -39.20 14.81 -12.53
C PHE A 496 -39.79 14.51 -13.91
N ALA A 497 -39.41 15.26 -14.94
CA ALA A 497 -39.84 15.00 -16.32
C ALA A 497 -39.34 13.63 -16.82
N TYR A 498 -38.11 13.24 -16.46
CA TYR A 498 -37.55 11.93 -16.75
C TYR A 498 -38.30 10.81 -16.00
N ALA A 499 -38.61 11.02 -14.71
CA ALA A 499 -39.38 10.07 -13.92
C ALA A 499 -40.78 9.84 -14.49
N ALA A 500 -41.44 10.88 -15.00
CA ALA A 500 -42.77 10.77 -15.60
C ALA A 500 -42.80 9.85 -16.84
N ARG A 501 -41.67 9.72 -17.55
CA ARG A 501 -41.52 8.86 -18.75
C ARG A 501 -41.18 7.40 -18.40
N ARG A 502 -40.89 7.08 -17.15
CA ARG A 502 -40.45 5.73 -16.72
C ARG A 502 -41.62 4.85 -16.26
N PRO A 503 -41.51 3.51 -16.35
CA PRO A 503 -42.46 2.57 -15.73
C PRO A 503 -42.50 2.73 -14.20
N ARG A 504 -43.65 2.44 -13.58
CA ARG A 504 -43.94 2.73 -12.15
C ARG A 504 -42.88 2.17 -11.17
N ALA A 505 -42.32 1.01 -11.48
CA ALA A 505 -41.29 0.34 -10.66
C ALA A 505 -39.98 1.14 -10.53
N ASP A 506 -39.61 1.92 -11.55
CA ASP A 506 -38.33 2.65 -11.61
C ASP A 506 -38.46 4.15 -11.27
N ARG A 507 -39.66 4.63 -10.92
CA ARG A 507 -39.93 6.07 -10.71
C ARG A 507 -39.42 6.62 -9.39
N SER A 508 -39.32 5.79 -8.34
CA SER A 508 -39.03 6.24 -6.98
C SER A 508 -37.65 6.90 -6.86
N VAL A 509 -36.64 6.37 -7.55
CA VAL A 509 -35.26 6.88 -7.52
C VAL A 509 -35.15 8.29 -8.14
N PRO A 510 -35.58 8.56 -9.39
CA PRO A 510 -35.49 9.90 -9.97
C PRO A 510 -36.41 10.92 -9.27
N ILE A 511 -37.55 10.50 -8.73
CA ILE A 511 -38.42 11.38 -7.91
C ILE A 511 -37.72 11.77 -6.60
N GLY A 512 -37.15 10.79 -5.89
CA GLY A 512 -36.41 11.06 -4.66
C GLY A 512 -35.19 11.96 -4.89
N ALA A 513 -34.45 11.73 -5.97
CA ALA A 513 -33.34 12.60 -6.38
C ALA A 513 -33.82 14.02 -6.72
N GLY A 514 -34.91 14.15 -7.50
CA GLY A 514 -35.51 15.45 -7.82
C GLY A 514 -35.94 16.21 -6.58
N LEU A 515 -36.60 15.53 -5.62
CA LEU A 515 -37.05 16.14 -4.37
C LEU A 515 -35.86 16.58 -3.49
N ALA A 516 -34.80 15.79 -3.42
CA ALA A 516 -33.58 16.15 -2.69
C ALA A 516 -32.91 17.39 -3.29
N VAL A 517 -32.82 17.49 -4.63
CA VAL A 517 -32.28 18.67 -5.31
C VAL A 517 -33.15 19.90 -5.07
N VAL A 518 -34.48 19.77 -5.11
CA VAL A 518 -35.40 20.87 -4.73
C VAL A 518 -35.14 21.31 -3.30
N ALA A 519 -35.11 20.37 -2.34
CA ALA A 519 -34.88 20.71 -0.94
C ALA A 519 -33.55 21.44 -0.73
N ALA A 520 -32.47 20.99 -1.38
CA ALA A 520 -31.16 21.62 -1.31
C ALA A 520 -31.15 23.01 -1.97
N ALA A 521 -31.80 23.17 -3.14
CA ALA A 521 -31.92 24.46 -3.81
C ALA A 521 -32.76 25.45 -3.00
N MET A 522 -33.85 25.00 -2.38
CA MET A 522 -34.67 25.82 -1.49
C MET A 522 -33.91 26.23 -0.23
N ALA A 523 -33.12 25.32 0.36
CA ALA A 523 -32.25 25.65 1.48
C ALA A 523 -31.22 26.71 1.10
N LYS A 524 -30.53 26.58 -0.05
CA LYS A 524 -29.62 27.62 -0.56
C LYS A 524 -30.34 28.94 -0.79
N LEU A 525 -31.49 28.91 -1.45
CA LEU A 525 -32.28 30.09 -1.79
C LEU A 525 -32.64 30.92 -0.55
N PHE A 526 -33.05 30.26 0.54
CA PHE A 526 -33.44 30.94 1.77
C PHE A 526 -32.28 31.25 2.73
N LEU A 527 -31.30 30.36 2.86
CA LEU A 527 -30.21 30.54 3.83
C LEU A 527 -29.10 31.44 3.31
N PHE A 528 -28.84 31.43 2.00
CA PHE A 528 -27.75 32.17 1.38
C PHE A 528 -28.26 33.25 0.42
N ASP A 529 -29.06 32.88 -0.58
CA ASP A 529 -29.42 33.83 -1.66
C ASP A 529 -30.27 35.01 -1.15
N LEU A 530 -31.14 34.79 -0.15
CA LEU A 530 -31.95 35.85 0.48
C LEU A 530 -31.09 36.91 1.19
N GLY A 531 -29.98 36.50 1.81
CA GLY A 531 -29.11 37.38 2.58
C GLY A 531 -27.96 37.98 1.77
N THR A 532 -27.49 37.25 0.75
CA THR A 532 -26.27 37.59 0.01
C THR A 532 -26.52 38.26 -1.33
N LEU A 533 -27.59 37.89 -2.08
CA LEU A 533 -27.82 38.48 -3.41
C LEU A 533 -28.29 39.93 -3.33
N ASP A 534 -27.76 40.78 -4.20
CA ASP A 534 -28.26 42.15 -4.39
C ASP A 534 -29.73 42.15 -4.89
N GLY A 535 -30.45 43.25 -4.60
CA GLY A 535 -31.91 43.33 -4.68
C GLY A 535 -32.49 42.84 -6.01
N ILE A 536 -31.88 43.21 -7.14
CA ILE A 536 -32.38 42.83 -8.46
C ILE A 536 -32.18 41.34 -8.77
N PHE A 537 -31.02 40.78 -8.42
CA PHE A 537 -30.71 39.35 -8.62
C PHE A 537 -31.56 38.47 -7.70
N ARG A 538 -31.82 38.94 -6.48
CA ARG A 538 -32.70 38.28 -5.52
C ARG A 538 -34.14 38.20 -6.05
N VAL A 539 -34.70 39.30 -6.55
CA VAL A 539 -36.03 39.28 -7.16
C VAL A 539 -36.06 38.33 -8.38
N GLY A 540 -35.03 38.40 -9.23
CA GLY A 540 -34.90 37.55 -10.41
C GLY A 540 -34.90 36.05 -10.07
N VAL A 541 -34.06 35.61 -9.13
CA VAL A 541 -33.98 34.20 -8.76
C VAL A 541 -35.29 33.70 -8.14
N PHE A 542 -35.95 34.48 -7.28
CA PHE A 542 -37.21 34.09 -6.65
C PHE A 542 -38.36 33.95 -7.66
N ILE A 543 -38.46 34.85 -8.63
CA ILE A 543 -39.47 34.75 -9.70
C ILE A 543 -39.23 33.51 -10.55
N VAL A 544 -38.00 33.33 -11.05
CA VAL A 544 -37.69 32.21 -11.97
C VAL A 544 -37.86 30.87 -11.26
N VAL A 545 -37.28 30.71 -10.06
CA VAL A 545 -37.40 29.47 -9.27
C VAL A 545 -38.85 29.21 -8.90
N GLY A 546 -39.59 30.23 -8.44
CA GLY A 546 -41.01 30.11 -8.09
C GLY A 546 -41.88 29.64 -9.25
N LEU A 547 -41.67 30.19 -10.46
CA LEU A 547 -42.40 29.79 -11.66
C LEU A 547 -42.08 28.33 -12.07
N ILE A 548 -40.82 27.91 -12.00
CA ILE A 548 -40.45 26.52 -12.32
C ILE A 548 -41.08 25.54 -11.33
N LEU A 549 -41.05 25.85 -10.03
CA LEU A 549 -41.68 25.02 -8.99
C LEU A 549 -43.20 24.92 -9.18
N LEU A 550 -43.88 26.04 -9.47
CA LEU A 550 -45.32 26.06 -9.76
C LEU A 550 -45.66 25.20 -10.99
N GLY A 551 -44.87 25.33 -12.07
CA GLY A 551 -45.03 24.52 -13.27
C GLY A 551 -44.89 23.02 -13.01
N MET A 552 -43.88 22.63 -12.22
CA MET A 552 -43.68 21.23 -11.82
C MET A 552 -44.84 20.71 -10.94
N GLY A 553 -45.26 21.50 -9.94
CA GLY A 553 -46.36 21.13 -9.04
C GLY A 553 -47.67 20.91 -9.78
N ALA A 554 -48.03 21.82 -10.69
CA ALA A 554 -49.22 21.70 -11.53
C ALA A 554 -49.14 20.51 -12.51
N GLY A 555 -47.96 20.27 -13.09
CA GLY A 555 -47.74 19.13 -13.99
C GLY A 555 -47.85 17.78 -13.29
N TYR A 556 -47.30 17.66 -12.08
CA TYR A 556 -47.36 16.43 -11.29
C TYR A 556 -48.78 16.13 -10.80
N ALA A 557 -49.53 17.15 -10.36
CA ALA A 557 -50.94 17.01 -9.97
C ALA A 557 -51.81 16.49 -11.12
N ARG A 558 -51.59 16.95 -12.36
CA ARG A 558 -52.29 16.46 -13.56
C ARG A 558 -51.96 15.00 -13.90
N LEU A 559 -50.72 14.56 -13.67
CA LEU A 559 -50.29 13.18 -13.92
C LEU A 559 -50.90 12.18 -12.93
N LEU A 560 -51.11 12.59 -11.67
CA LEU A 560 -51.83 11.79 -10.68
C LEU A 560 -53.33 11.71 -11.02
N GLY A 561 -53.96 12.84 -11.36
CA GLY A 561 -55.39 12.87 -11.70
C GLY A 561 -55.76 11.97 -12.89
N LYS A 562 -54.91 11.87 -13.92
CA LYS A 562 -55.12 10.95 -15.06
C LYS A 562 -54.98 9.47 -14.69
N GLN A 563 -54.21 9.15 -13.65
CA GLN A 563 -53.98 7.77 -13.20
C GLN A 563 -55.14 7.25 -12.35
N ASP A 564 -55.75 8.10 -11.52
CA ASP A 564 -56.93 7.72 -10.74
C ASP A 564 -58.13 7.43 -11.67
N SER A 565 -58.28 8.18 -12.76
CA SER A 565 -59.32 7.93 -13.77
C SER A 565 -59.12 6.64 -14.57
N THR A 566 -57.88 6.18 -14.76
CA THR A 566 -57.59 4.94 -15.51
C THR A 566 -57.71 3.68 -14.65
N VAL A 567 -57.45 3.78 -13.34
CA VAL A 567 -57.72 2.69 -12.38
C VAL A 567 -59.22 2.52 -12.16
N SER A 568 -59.99 3.61 -12.10
CA SER A 568 -61.46 3.57 -11.96
C SER A 568 -62.19 2.95 -13.16
N ASN A 569 -61.59 2.96 -14.36
CA ASN A 569 -62.18 2.37 -15.57
C ASN A 569 -61.75 0.92 -15.84
N GLY A 570 -60.81 0.36 -15.07
CA GLY A 570 -60.29 -1.01 -15.24
C GLY A 570 -60.87 -2.04 -14.27
N THR A 571 -61.75 -1.64 -13.35
CA THR A 571 -62.41 -2.49 -12.34
C THR A 571 -63.90 -2.73 -12.63
N CYS A 572 -64.36 -2.51 -13.86
CA CYS A 572 -65.70 -2.89 -14.31
C CYS A 572 -65.68 -4.15 -15.16
#